data_AF-A0A7Y9N9N4-F1
#
_entry.id   AF-A0A7Y9N9N4-F1
#
_cell.length_a   1.000
_cell.length_b   1.000
_cell.length_c   1.000
_cell.angle_alpha   90.00
_cell.angle_beta   90.00
_cell.angle_gamma   90.00
#
_symmetry.space_group_name_H-M   'P 1'
#
loop_
_entity.id
_entity.type
_entity.pdbx_description
1 polymer ?
#
loop_
_entity_poly.entity_id
_entity_poly.type
_entity_poly.pdbx_seq_one_letter_code
_entity_poly.pdbx_strand_id
1 'polypeptide(L)'
;MNTPKANDVYAREVVMARVGHLIRRKQQEVERVTRILRACFDPDAVQAPEPGVIRRIVLIGPYARKNWYEDDDTINFSDYEFWIIVNHPLFKEAECWTRARDVIDRELGNRCAVGLEFYSRTDIRIAKAERDTFILDRIEAGITLYRESRDAPLPRDRKDARP
;
A
#
# COMPACT_ATOMS: atom_id res chain seq x y z
N MET A 1 35.02 -6.99 5.36
CA MET A 1 33.94 -6.20 5.99
C MET A 1 33.13 -5.61 4.85
N ASN A 2 32.00 -6.23 4.50
CA ASN A 2 31.16 -5.77 3.39
C ASN A 2 30.29 -4.61 3.89
N THR A 3 30.57 -3.41 3.40
CA THR A 3 29.69 -2.26 3.52
C THR A 3 28.33 -2.63 2.92
N PRO A 4 27.20 -2.46 3.62
CA PRO A 4 25.90 -2.63 3.00
C PRO A 4 25.78 -1.56 1.91
N LYS A 5 25.41 -1.96 0.68
CA LYS A 5 25.05 -0.98 -0.36
C LYS A 5 23.92 -0.12 0.20
N ALA A 6 24.14 1.19 0.27
CA ALA A 6 23.24 2.19 0.86
C ALA A 6 21.84 2.29 0.20
N ASN A 7 21.50 1.45 -0.77
CA ASN A 7 20.20 1.40 -1.45
C ASN A 7 19.29 0.24 -0.98
N ASP A 8 19.78 -0.65 -0.11
CA ASP A 8 19.04 -1.79 0.44
C ASP A 8 18.49 -1.51 1.86
N VAL A 9 18.10 -0.27 2.17
CA VAL A 9 17.33 -0.03 3.40
C VAL A 9 16.02 -0.80 3.24
N TYR A 10 15.90 -1.90 4.00
CA TYR A 10 14.81 -2.85 3.93
C TYR A 10 13.46 -2.13 3.80
N ALA A 11 12.62 -2.56 2.84
CA ALA A 11 11.32 -1.93 2.57
C ALA A 11 10.49 -1.69 3.84
N ARG A 12 10.66 -2.55 4.85
CA ARG A 12 10.12 -2.38 6.20
C ARG A 12 10.52 -1.07 6.86
N GLU A 13 11.82 -0.82 7.03
CA GLU A 13 12.33 0.35 7.76
C GLU A 13 11.95 1.65 7.06
N VAL A 14 11.98 1.66 5.72
CA VAL A 14 11.55 2.81 4.91
C VAL A 14 10.08 3.14 5.16
N VAL A 15 9.20 2.14 5.12
CA VAL A 15 7.77 2.35 5.38
C VAL A 15 7.55 2.83 6.82
N MET A 16 8.17 2.18 7.80
CA MET A 16 8.02 2.58 9.21
C MET A 16 8.54 4.00 9.48
N ALA A 17 9.64 4.41 8.84
CA ALA A 17 10.16 5.76 8.96
C ALA A 17 9.21 6.81 8.36
N ARG A 18 8.54 6.50 7.24
CA ARG A 18 7.54 7.38 6.60
C ARG A 18 6.35 7.66 7.50
N VAL A 19 5.98 6.72 8.38
CA VAL A 19 4.91 6.88 9.37
C VAL A 19 5.44 6.98 10.80
N GLY A 20 6.65 7.53 10.98
CA GLY A 20 7.34 7.62 12.26
C GLY A 20 6.59 8.41 13.35
N HIS A 21 5.59 9.21 12.97
CA HIS A 21 4.69 9.90 13.90
C HIS A 21 3.67 8.98 14.59
N LEU A 22 3.42 7.80 14.05
CA LEU A 22 2.54 6.81 14.67
C LEU A 22 3.27 6.07 15.79
N ILE A 23 2.53 5.53 16.76
CA ILE A 23 3.10 4.62 17.75
C ILE A 23 3.62 3.34 17.08
N ARG A 24 4.55 2.63 17.74
CA ARG A 24 5.28 1.51 17.13
C ARG A 24 4.38 0.40 16.60
N ARG A 25 3.30 0.06 17.33
CA ARG A 25 2.30 -0.94 16.90
C ARG A 25 1.68 -0.56 15.55
N LYS A 26 1.17 0.67 15.43
CA LYS A 26 0.53 1.18 14.21
C LYS A 26 1.49 1.30 13.03
N GLN A 27 2.75 1.68 13.29
CA GLN A 27 3.79 1.63 12.25
C GLN A 27 3.96 0.21 11.69
N GLN A 28 3.92 -0.82 12.54
CA GLN A 28 4.04 -2.22 12.11
C GLN A 28 2.82 -2.69 11.33
N GLU A 29 1.61 -2.29 11.74
CA GLU A 29 0.36 -2.59 11.04
C GLU A 29 0.38 -1.98 9.63
N VAL A 30 0.69 -0.68 9.50
CA VAL A 30 0.79 0.01 8.19
C VAL A 30 1.82 -0.65 7.29
N GLU A 31 2.98 -0.98 7.86
CA GLU A 31 4.05 -1.65 7.15
C GLU A 31 3.63 -3.06 6.70
N ARG A 32 2.92 -3.80 7.55
CA ARG A 32 2.45 -5.14 7.23
C ARG A 32 1.45 -5.13 6.08
N VAL A 33 0.45 -4.24 6.10
CA VAL A 33 -0.50 -4.07 5.00
C VAL A 33 0.24 -3.73 3.70
N THR A 34 1.16 -2.75 3.74
CA THR A 34 1.95 -2.36 2.57
C THR A 34 2.73 -3.52 1.98
N ARG A 35 3.34 -4.35 2.85
CA ARG A 35 4.07 -5.55 2.41
C ARG A 35 3.13 -6.57 1.77
N ILE A 36 1.98 -6.85 2.38
CA ILE A 36 1.00 -7.81 1.85
C ILE A 36 0.50 -7.36 0.48
N LEU A 37 0.10 -6.09 0.33
CA LEU A 37 -0.34 -5.54 -0.95
C LEU A 37 0.70 -5.76 -2.06
N ARG A 38 1.99 -5.53 -1.75
CA ARG A 38 3.07 -5.73 -2.72
C ARG A 38 3.37 -7.21 -3.01
N ALA A 39 3.24 -8.08 -2.01
CA ALA A 39 3.59 -9.50 -2.13
C ALA A 39 2.48 -10.34 -2.74
N CYS A 40 1.22 -9.92 -2.58
CA CYS A 40 0.02 -10.67 -2.96
C CYS A 40 -0.73 -10.05 -4.15
N PHE A 41 -0.23 -8.97 -4.74
CA PHE A 41 -0.75 -8.46 -6.01
C PHE A 41 -0.50 -9.49 -7.10
N ASP A 42 -1.59 -9.95 -7.72
CA ASP A 42 -1.59 -10.95 -8.78
C ASP A 42 -1.96 -10.32 -10.12
N PRO A 43 -0.98 -9.89 -10.92
CA PRO A 43 -1.25 -9.33 -12.24
C PRO A 43 -1.67 -10.37 -13.27
N ASP A 44 -1.45 -11.66 -13.02
CA ASP A 44 -1.76 -12.73 -13.99
C ASP A 44 -3.23 -13.17 -13.91
N ALA A 45 -3.96 -12.70 -12.90
CA ALA A 45 -5.40 -12.90 -12.73
C ALA A 45 -6.25 -12.26 -13.85
N VAL A 46 -5.68 -11.34 -14.64
CA VAL A 46 -6.36 -10.64 -15.74
C VAL A 46 -5.49 -10.59 -16.99
N GLN A 47 -6.11 -10.63 -18.16
CA GLN A 47 -5.39 -10.45 -19.43
C GLN A 47 -5.27 -8.97 -19.78
N ALA A 48 -4.09 -8.38 -19.56
CA ALA A 48 -3.80 -6.98 -19.84
C ALA A 48 -2.78 -6.80 -20.98
N PRO A 49 -2.77 -5.65 -21.66
CA PRO A 49 -1.82 -5.36 -22.75
C PRO A 49 -0.39 -5.06 -22.27
N GLU A 50 -0.19 -4.83 -20.98
CA GLU A 50 1.11 -4.57 -20.35
C GLU A 50 1.22 -5.32 -19.01
N PRO A 51 2.42 -5.71 -18.56
CA PRO A 51 2.61 -6.35 -17.25
C PRO A 51 2.11 -5.46 -16.11
N GLY A 52 1.51 -6.08 -15.09
CA GLY A 52 0.97 -5.35 -13.95
C GLY A 52 2.03 -4.82 -13.00
N VAL A 53 1.91 -3.54 -12.67
CA VAL A 53 2.84 -2.83 -11.79
C VAL A 53 2.06 -1.94 -10.83
N ILE A 54 2.26 -2.16 -9.53
CA ILE A 54 1.91 -1.18 -8.50
C ILE A 54 2.84 0.01 -8.68
N ARG A 55 2.31 1.17 -9.05
CA ARG A 55 3.07 2.42 -9.17
C ARG A 55 3.28 3.07 -7.83
N ARG A 56 2.23 3.12 -6.99
CA ARG A 56 2.28 3.72 -5.65
C ARG A 56 1.33 3.02 -4.69
N ILE A 57 1.68 3.06 -3.41
CA ILE A 57 0.78 2.80 -2.27
C ILE A 57 0.85 4.04 -1.38
N VAL A 58 -0.31 4.60 -1.04
CA VAL A 58 -0.41 5.84 -0.26
C VAL A 58 -1.31 5.58 0.94
N LEU A 59 -0.87 5.95 2.14
CA LEU A 59 -1.71 6.04 3.32
C LEU A 59 -2.50 7.34 3.26
N ILE A 60 -3.82 7.24 3.38
CA ILE A 60 -4.75 8.35 3.36
C ILE A 60 -5.39 8.51 4.75
N GLY A 61 -6.15 9.59 4.90
CA GLY A 61 -7.04 9.74 6.04
C GLY A 61 -6.32 10.03 7.35
N PRO A 62 -6.96 9.68 8.48
CA PRO A 62 -6.53 10.17 9.78
C PRO A 62 -5.13 9.73 10.22
N TYR A 63 -4.73 8.51 9.84
CA TYR A 63 -3.42 7.97 10.16
C TYR A 63 -2.29 8.66 9.39
N ALA A 64 -2.55 9.22 8.21
CA ALA A 64 -1.60 10.06 7.51
C ALA A 64 -1.46 11.45 8.14
N ARG A 65 -2.56 11.99 8.69
CA ARG A 65 -2.68 13.41 9.10
C ARG A 65 -2.59 13.67 10.62
N LYS A 66 -2.24 12.65 11.43
CA LYS A 66 -2.10 12.75 12.90
C LYS A 66 -3.39 13.08 13.66
N ASN A 67 -4.55 12.92 13.04
CA ASN A 67 -5.87 13.11 13.66
C ASN A 67 -6.65 11.79 13.73
N TRP A 68 -5.94 10.66 13.72
CA TRP A 68 -6.53 9.35 13.96
C TRP A 68 -6.99 9.23 15.41
N TYR A 69 -7.96 8.35 15.60
CA TYR A 69 -8.56 8.06 16.89
C TYR A 69 -8.70 6.55 17.05
N GLU A 70 -8.48 6.08 18.27
CA GLU A 70 -8.73 4.72 18.73
C GLU A 70 -9.26 4.86 20.16
N ASP A 71 -10.46 4.33 20.39
CA ASP A 71 -11.07 4.29 21.70
C ASP A 71 -10.61 3.03 22.43
N ASP A 72 -10.01 3.16 23.60
CA ASP A 72 -9.57 1.99 24.37
C ASP A 72 -10.76 1.26 25.05
N ASP A 73 -11.90 1.94 25.20
CA ASP A 73 -13.10 1.41 25.87
C ASP A 73 -14.18 0.90 24.88
N THR A 74 -14.04 1.20 23.58
CA THR A 74 -14.99 0.77 22.55
C THR A 74 -14.32 0.12 21.35
N ILE A 75 -15.11 -0.47 20.44
CA ILE A 75 -14.62 -1.02 19.17
C ILE A 75 -14.49 0.04 18.07
N ASN A 76 -14.61 1.32 18.42
CA ASN A 76 -14.58 2.40 17.46
C ASN A 76 -13.15 2.91 17.29
N PHE A 77 -12.65 2.80 16.08
CA PHE A 77 -11.35 3.31 15.68
C PHE A 77 -11.41 3.80 14.23
N SER A 78 -10.50 4.69 13.86
CA SER A 78 -10.33 5.05 12.45
C SER A 78 -9.81 3.84 11.67
N ASP A 79 -10.25 3.70 10.41
CA ASP A 79 -9.73 2.73 9.47
C ASP A 79 -8.36 3.17 8.92
N TYR A 80 -7.50 2.21 8.61
CA TYR A 80 -6.34 2.47 7.77
C TYR A 80 -6.78 2.51 6.30
N GLU A 81 -6.80 3.70 5.71
CA GLU A 81 -7.15 3.88 4.30
C GLU A 81 -5.90 3.82 3.41
N PHE A 82 -5.84 2.84 2.52
CA PHE A 82 -4.77 2.71 1.53
C PHE A 82 -5.31 2.97 0.13
N TRP A 83 -4.66 3.88 -0.59
CA TRP A 83 -4.88 4.08 -2.01
C TRP A 83 -3.74 3.46 -2.80
N ILE A 84 -4.10 2.56 -3.71
CA ILE A 84 -3.17 1.83 -4.55
C ILE A 84 -3.29 2.36 -5.98
N ILE A 85 -2.18 2.83 -6.54
CA ILE A 85 -2.12 3.30 -7.92
C ILE A 85 -1.41 2.26 -8.77
N VAL A 86 -2.08 1.67 -9.75
CA VAL A 86 -1.55 0.70 -10.71
C VAL A 86 -1.29 1.33 -12.08
N ASN A 87 -0.50 0.67 -12.94
CA ASN A 87 -0.17 1.18 -14.28
C ASN A 87 -1.34 1.15 -15.27
N HIS A 88 -2.24 0.17 -15.15
CA HIS A 88 -3.34 -0.07 -16.09
C HIS A 88 -4.68 -0.28 -15.36
N PRO A 89 -5.83 0.19 -15.90
CA PRO A 89 -7.15 0.04 -15.27
C PRO A 89 -7.55 -1.40 -14.92
N LEU A 90 -7.18 -2.39 -15.76
CA LEU A 90 -7.48 -3.80 -15.52
C LEU A 90 -6.86 -4.35 -14.23
N PHE A 91 -5.79 -3.75 -13.71
CA PHE A 91 -5.20 -4.19 -12.43
C PHE A 91 -5.91 -3.62 -11.20
N LYS A 92 -7.04 -2.92 -11.39
CA LYS A 92 -7.96 -2.53 -10.30
C LYS A 92 -8.97 -3.62 -9.97
N GLU A 93 -9.16 -4.58 -10.88
CA GLU A 93 -10.15 -5.64 -10.74
C GLU A 93 -9.89 -6.48 -9.48
N ALA A 94 -10.98 -6.92 -8.83
CA ALA A 94 -10.91 -7.53 -7.50
C ALA A 94 -10.04 -8.79 -7.47
N GLU A 95 -10.05 -9.56 -8.57
CA GLU A 95 -9.29 -10.79 -8.77
C GLU A 95 -7.78 -10.59 -8.56
N CYS A 96 -7.24 -9.42 -8.95
CA CYS A 96 -5.83 -9.09 -8.75
C CYS A 96 -5.46 -8.92 -7.27
N TRP A 97 -6.45 -8.77 -6.39
CA TRP A 97 -6.28 -8.35 -4.99
C TRP A 97 -6.95 -9.29 -3.98
N THR A 98 -7.68 -10.32 -4.42
CA THR A 98 -8.36 -11.29 -3.55
C THR A 98 -7.39 -11.87 -2.52
N ARG A 99 -6.23 -12.37 -2.97
CA ARG A 99 -5.20 -12.91 -2.07
C ARG A 99 -4.70 -11.87 -1.06
N ALA A 100 -4.51 -10.62 -1.47
CA ALA A 100 -4.06 -9.56 -0.57
C ALA A 100 -5.11 -9.26 0.51
N ARG A 101 -6.39 -9.18 0.12
CA ARG A 101 -7.52 -8.97 1.05
C ARG A 101 -7.63 -10.11 2.06
N ASP A 102 -7.56 -11.36 1.61
CA ASP A 102 -7.63 -12.55 2.49
C ASP A 102 -6.49 -12.58 3.51
N VAL A 103 -5.27 -12.24 3.09
CA VAL A 103 -4.10 -12.22 3.97
C VAL A 103 -4.19 -11.06 4.98
N ILE A 104 -4.69 -9.89 4.58
CA ILE A 104 -4.91 -8.75 5.48
C ILE A 104 -5.97 -9.12 6.53
N ASP A 105 -7.12 -9.63 6.10
CA ASP A 105 -8.22 -10.01 7.01
C ASP A 105 -7.75 -11.04 8.04
N ARG A 106 -7.10 -12.12 7.57
CA ARG A 106 -6.59 -13.17 8.45
C ARG A 106 -5.54 -12.67 9.46
N GLU A 107 -4.66 -11.75 9.08
CA GLU A 107 -3.53 -11.35 9.92
C GLU A 107 -3.81 -10.12 10.81
N LEU A 108 -4.69 -9.24 10.35
CA LEU A 108 -4.93 -7.90 10.92
C LEU A 108 -6.40 -7.61 11.20
N GLY A 109 -7.35 -8.39 10.69
CA GLY A 109 -8.79 -8.11 10.81
C GLY A 109 -9.30 -8.03 12.25
N ASN A 110 -8.60 -8.64 13.21
CA ASN A 110 -8.90 -8.53 14.64
C ASN A 110 -8.16 -7.38 15.36
N ARG A 111 -7.32 -6.60 14.67
CA ARG A 111 -6.50 -5.52 15.25
C ARG A 111 -6.83 -4.16 14.67
N CYS A 112 -7.18 -4.12 13.39
CA CYS A 112 -7.52 -2.89 12.70
C CYS A 112 -8.38 -3.15 11.47
N ALA A 113 -9.21 -2.16 11.12
CA ALA A 113 -9.89 -2.12 9.84
C ALA A 113 -8.99 -1.50 8.78
N VAL A 114 -9.09 -2.03 7.56
CA VAL A 114 -8.27 -1.62 6.41
C VAL A 114 -9.19 -1.36 5.22
N GLY A 115 -9.26 -0.11 4.78
CA GLY A 115 -9.93 0.30 3.55
C GLY A 115 -8.94 0.31 2.38
N LEU A 116 -9.30 -0.30 1.26
CA LEU A 116 -8.48 -0.34 0.04
C LEU A 116 -9.23 0.29 -1.12
N GLU A 117 -8.65 1.33 -1.73
CA GLU A 117 -9.13 1.97 -2.96
C GLU A 117 -8.10 1.88 -4.07
N PHE A 118 -8.57 1.63 -5.29
CA PHE A 118 -7.71 1.33 -6.43
C PHE A 118 -7.88 2.36 -7.55
N TYR A 119 -6.76 2.94 -7.96
CA TYR A 119 -6.68 3.89 -9.06
C TYR A 119 -5.66 3.39 -10.08
N SER A 120 -5.85 3.78 -11.33
CA SER A 120 -4.90 3.54 -12.41
C SER A 120 -4.16 4.82 -12.76
N ARG A 121 -3.06 4.70 -13.50
CA ARG A 121 -2.39 5.84 -14.12
C ARG A 121 -3.35 6.70 -14.94
N THR A 122 -4.35 6.09 -15.57
CA THR A 122 -5.36 6.81 -16.35
C THR A 122 -6.27 7.64 -15.44
N ASP A 123 -6.75 7.07 -14.34
CA ASP A 123 -7.59 7.79 -13.37
C ASP A 123 -6.86 9.02 -12.81
N ILE A 124 -5.58 8.88 -12.46
CA ILE A 124 -4.76 10.01 -11.98
C ILE A 124 -4.53 11.07 -13.07
N ARG A 125 -4.44 10.67 -14.36
CA ARG A 125 -4.35 11.64 -15.47
C ARG A 125 -5.66 12.41 -15.66
N ILE A 126 -6.80 11.73 -15.55
CA ILE A 126 -8.12 12.35 -15.65
C ILE A 126 -8.33 13.32 -14.49
N ALA A 127 -8.08 12.90 -13.25
CA ALA A 127 -8.17 13.76 -12.07
C ALA A 127 -7.34 15.05 -12.21
N LYS A 128 -6.14 14.96 -12.81
CA LYS A 128 -5.32 16.15 -13.11
C LYS A 128 -5.92 17.05 -14.19
N ALA A 129 -6.42 16.46 -15.28
CA ALA A 129 -7.02 17.22 -16.37
C ALA A 129 -8.27 17.98 -15.91
N GLU A 130 -9.06 17.34 -15.06
CA GLU A 130 -10.32 17.87 -14.53
C GLU A 130 -10.14 18.73 -13.27
N ARG A 131 -8.91 18.80 -12.72
CA ARG A 131 -8.61 19.46 -11.43
C ARG A 131 -9.46 18.91 -10.29
N ASP A 132 -9.63 17.59 -10.26
CA ASP A 132 -10.37 16.89 -9.23
C ASP A 132 -9.62 16.95 -7.89
N THR A 133 -10.03 17.90 -7.05
CA THR A 133 -9.46 18.12 -5.72
C THR A 133 -9.76 16.98 -4.76
N PHE A 134 -10.80 16.17 -4.98
CA PHE A 134 -11.08 15.03 -4.11
C PHE A 134 -9.92 14.02 -4.14
N ILE A 135 -9.44 13.68 -5.33
CA ILE A 135 -8.33 12.74 -5.53
C ILE A 135 -6.98 13.41 -5.27
N LEU A 136 -6.76 14.58 -5.86
CA LEU A 136 -5.44 15.23 -5.84
C LEU A 136 -5.02 15.65 -4.44
N ASP A 137 -5.90 16.33 -3.71
CA ASP A 137 -5.59 16.84 -2.37
C ASP A 137 -5.42 15.69 -1.37
N ARG A 138 -6.13 14.57 -1.55
CA ARG A 138 -5.97 13.36 -0.73
C ARG A 138 -4.61 12.71 -0.95
N ILE A 139 -4.21 12.55 -2.21
CA ILE A 139 -2.89 11.98 -2.55
C ILE A 139 -1.76 12.90 -2.06
N GLU A 140 -1.92 14.22 -2.19
CA GLU A 140 -0.93 15.20 -1.74
C GLU A 140 -0.79 15.21 -0.22
N ALA A 141 -1.90 15.20 0.51
CA ALA A 141 -1.91 15.16 1.97
C ALA A 141 -1.64 13.76 2.55
N GLY A 142 -1.57 12.73 1.71
CA GLY A 142 -1.28 11.36 2.09
C GLY A 142 0.22 11.08 2.24
N ILE A 143 0.55 9.94 2.85
CA ILE A 143 1.94 9.49 2.98
C ILE A 143 2.19 8.39 1.95
N THR A 144 3.08 8.65 0.98
CA THR A 144 3.48 7.63 0.01
C THR A 144 4.32 6.56 0.70
N LEU A 145 3.75 5.37 0.89
CA LEU A 145 4.39 4.21 1.54
C LEU A 145 5.22 3.37 0.57
N TYR A 146 4.85 3.36 -0.71
CA TYR A 146 5.63 2.72 -1.77
C TYR A 146 5.56 3.53 -3.06
N ARG A 147 6.67 3.58 -3.80
CA ARG A 147 6.77 4.14 -5.15
C ARG A 147 7.75 3.33 -5.99
N GLU A 148 7.26 2.73 -7.06
CA GLU A 148 8.05 1.86 -7.96
C GLU A 148 9.29 2.55 -8.52
N SER A 149 9.22 3.85 -8.82
CA SER A 149 10.38 4.60 -9.34
C SER A 149 11.48 4.91 -8.31
N ARG A 150 11.33 4.53 -7.04
CA ARG A 150 12.25 4.89 -5.94
C ARG A 150 12.57 3.75 -5.00
N ASP A 151 11.61 2.87 -4.75
CA ASP A 151 11.71 1.85 -3.72
C ASP A 151 12.11 0.51 -4.32
N ALA A 152 13.01 -0.21 -3.64
CA ALA A 152 13.48 -1.52 -4.08
C ALA A 152 12.34 -2.54 -4.15
N PRO A 153 12.40 -3.52 -5.10
CA PRO A 153 11.44 -4.62 -5.14
C PRO A 153 11.48 -5.43 -3.84
N LEU A 154 10.39 -6.11 -3.50
CA LEU A 154 10.43 -7.06 -2.38
C LEU A 154 11.40 -8.20 -2.72
N PRO A 155 12.23 -8.65 -1.76
CA PRO A 155 12.98 -9.89 -1.93
C PRO A 155 11.98 -11.00 -2.27
N ARG A 156 12.15 -11.62 -3.44
CA ARG A 156 11.37 -12.82 -3.76
C ARG A 156 11.82 -13.92 -2.81
N ASP A 157 10.89 -14.47 -2.03
CA ASP A 157 11.19 -15.69 -1.28
C ASP A 157 11.62 -16.75 -2.29
N ARG A 158 12.80 -17.32 -2.06
CA ARG A 158 13.50 -18.24 -2.97
C ARG A 158 12.83 -19.63 -3.03
N LYS A 159 11.51 -19.69 -2.87
CA LYS A 159 10.73 -20.94 -2.72
C LYS A 159 9.96 -21.38 -3.97
N ASP A 160 9.95 -20.59 -5.04
CA ASP A 160 9.30 -20.99 -6.31
C ASP A 160 10.26 -21.60 -7.34
N ALA A 161 11.49 -21.95 -6.94
CA ALA A 161 12.27 -22.92 -7.69
C ALA A 161 11.85 -24.33 -7.25
N ARG A 162 10.75 -24.84 -7.81
CA ARG A 162 10.60 -26.30 -7.94
C ARG A 162 11.15 -26.75 -9.30
N PRO A 163 11.89 -27.87 -9.32
CA PRO A 163 12.51 -28.42 -10.53
C PRO A 163 11.48 -28.89 -11.56
#